data_AF-A0A1Y3MY44-F1
#
_entry.id   AF-A0A1Y3MY44-F1
#
_cell.length_a   1.000
_cell.length_b   1.000
_cell.length_c   1.000
_cell.angle_alpha   90.00
_cell.angle_beta   90.00
_cell.angle_gamma   90.00
#
_symmetry.space_group_name_H-M   'P 1'
#
loop_
_entity.id
_entity.type
_entity.pdbx_description
1 polymer ?
#
loop_
_entity_poly.entity_id
_entity_poly.type
_entity_poly.pdbx_seq_one_letter_code
_entity_poly.pdbx_strand_id
1 'polypeptide(L)'
;MIILKCHFILGMYFVFFATNFTGVLIDLLAGSNWSRNSEAPKALAYYCVSIPFMGFNGILEGFVQAVAPKKELHYQSRMMAIFWFIFAACCFIFVKVFHMGIVGIIIGNMINMSLRVYSCYQYLINYYKKAEEKEDISEIHPFNTVTREPLVWICYISSWIICYFISGIVGWETLKQKIVFVFCGIILALMSTAILY
;
A
#
# COMPACT_ATOMS: atom_id res chain seq x y z
N MET A 1 10.96 8.96 12.85
CA MET A 1 10.20 7.81 13.39
C MET A 1 8.68 7.97 13.32
N ILE A 2 8.08 9.06 13.83
CA ILE A 2 6.61 9.22 13.91
C ILE A 2 5.89 9.14 12.56
N ILE A 3 6.41 9.83 11.52
CA ILE A 3 5.78 9.91 10.19
C ILE A 3 5.64 8.53 9.55
N LEU A 4 6.65 7.68 9.73
CA LEU A 4 6.73 6.36 9.13
C LEU A 4 5.78 5.37 9.82
N LYS A 5 5.63 5.48 11.15
CA LYS A 5 4.63 4.75 11.92
C LYS A 5 3.21 5.14 11.49
N CYS A 6 2.92 6.44 11.39
CA CYS A 6 1.62 6.92 10.92
C CYS A 6 1.31 6.41 9.50
N HIS A 7 2.28 6.49 8.59
CA HIS A 7 2.12 6.01 7.22
C HIS A 7 1.84 4.51 7.14
N PHE A 8 2.53 3.71 7.96
CA PHE A 8 2.33 2.27 8.00
C PHE A 8 0.95 1.89 8.56
N ILE A 9 0.53 2.52 9.65
CA ILE A 9 -0.83 2.33 10.22
C ILE A 9 -1.87 2.71 9.17
N LEU A 10 -1.74 3.88 8.55
CA LEU A 10 -2.64 4.33 7.50
C LEU A 10 -2.66 3.34 6.32
N GLY A 11 -1.50 2.85 5.90
CA GLY A 11 -1.37 1.83 4.86
C GLY A 11 -2.11 0.53 5.21
N MET A 12 -1.99 0.05 6.44
CA MET A 12 -2.75 -1.12 6.93
C MET A 12 -4.25 -0.88 6.87
N TYR A 13 -4.72 0.32 7.23
CA TYR A 13 -6.13 0.67 7.09
C TYR A 13 -6.62 0.56 5.64
N PHE A 14 -5.86 1.07 4.68
CA PHE A 14 -6.23 0.97 3.27
C PHE A 14 -6.23 -0.49 2.78
N VAL A 15 -5.24 -1.29 3.18
CA VAL A 15 -5.14 -2.70 2.76
C VAL A 15 -6.28 -3.54 3.37
N PHE A 16 -6.54 -3.40 4.66
CA PHE A 16 -7.43 -4.32 5.38
C PHE A 16 -8.89 -3.84 5.44
N PHE A 17 -9.14 -2.54 5.37
CA PHE A 17 -10.49 -2.01 5.40
C PHE A 17 -10.92 -1.53 4.02
N ALA A 18 -10.14 -0.69 3.35
CA ALA A 18 -10.58 -0.10 2.09
C ALA A 18 -10.76 -1.12 0.94
N THR A 19 -9.99 -2.21 0.91
CA THR A 19 -10.19 -3.30 -0.07
C THR A 19 -11.57 -3.95 0.04
N ASN A 20 -12.11 -4.04 1.25
CA ASN A 20 -13.43 -4.58 1.52
C ASN A 20 -14.55 -3.55 1.32
N PHE A 21 -14.26 -2.27 1.01
CA PHE A 21 -15.28 -1.23 0.78
C PHE A 21 -15.39 -0.79 -0.68
N THR A 22 -14.56 -1.33 -1.57
CA THR A 22 -14.44 -0.81 -2.94
C THR A 22 -15.73 -0.92 -3.76
N GLY A 23 -16.54 -1.96 -3.54
CA GLY A 23 -17.87 -2.07 -4.17
C GLY A 23 -18.83 -0.94 -3.76
N VAL A 24 -18.92 -0.59 -2.47
CA VAL A 24 -19.76 0.48 -1.94
C VAL A 24 -19.26 1.80 -2.51
N LEU A 25 -17.94 1.98 -2.53
CA LEU A 25 -17.33 3.23 -2.99
C LEU A 25 -17.56 3.46 -4.48
N ILE A 26 -17.38 2.43 -5.32
CA ILE A 26 -17.67 2.54 -6.76
C ILE A 26 -19.17 2.73 -7.01
N ASP A 27 -20.03 2.04 -6.26
CA ASP A 27 -21.48 2.21 -6.40
C ASP A 27 -21.94 3.62 -6.00
N LEU A 28 -21.31 4.22 -5.00
CA LEU A 28 -21.57 5.59 -4.57
C LEU A 28 -21.01 6.64 -5.54
N LEU A 29 -19.81 6.42 -6.08
CA LEU A 29 -19.10 7.40 -6.92
C LEU A 29 -19.47 7.32 -8.40
N ALA A 30 -19.56 6.11 -8.94
CA ALA A 30 -19.73 5.84 -10.37
C ALA A 30 -21.07 5.16 -10.71
N GLY A 31 -21.82 4.72 -9.69
CA GLY A 31 -23.13 4.09 -9.85
C GLY A 31 -23.08 2.58 -10.09
N SER A 32 -24.25 1.96 -9.99
CA SER A 32 -24.43 0.49 -9.96
C SER A 32 -24.04 -0.23 -11.23
N ASN A 33 -24.10 0.44 -12.38
CA ASN A 33 -23.62 -0.11 -13.64
C ASN A 33 -22.11 -0.39 -13.59
N TRP A 34 -21.31 0.50 -12.99
CA TRP A 34 -19.87 0.31 -12.85
C TRP A 34 -19.54 -0.63 -11.69
N SER A 35 -20.30 -0.59 -10.60
CA SER A 35 -20.05 -1.50 -9.47
C SER A 35 -20.35 -2.96 -9.77
N ARG A 36 -21.38 -3.26 -10.59
CA ARG A 36 -21.83 -4.65 -10.84
C ARG A 36 -21.32 -5.24 -12.14
N ASN A 37 -21.20 -4.42 -13.19
CA ASN A 37 -20.91 -4.92 -14.54
C ASN A 37 -19.48 -4.62 -15.00
N SER A 38 -18.62 -4.07 -14.14
CA SER A 38 -17.24 -3.73 -14.50
C SER A 38 -16.22 -4.27 -13.51
N GLU A 39 -14.95 -4.35 -13.94
CA GLU A 39 -13.83 -4.72 -13.08
C GLU A 39 -13.38 -3.58 -12.15
N ALA A 40 -14.07 -2.43 -12.11
CA ALA A 40 -13.68 -1.26 -11.35
C ALA A 40 -13.55 -1.51 -9.83
N PRO A 41 -14.44 -2.26 -9.15
CA PRO A 41 -14.26 -2.56 -7.72
C PRO A 41 -13.00 -3.40 -7.45
N LYS A 42 -12.68 -4.32 -8.36
CA LYS A 42 -11.48 -5.17 -8.28
C LYS A 42 -10.23 -4.33 -8.49
N ALA A 43 -10.20 -3.49 -9.53
CA ALA A 43 -9.11 -2.55 -9.78
C ALA A 43 -8.85 -1.64 -8.57
N LEU A 44 -9.91 -1.07 -8.00
CA LEU A 44 -9.81 -0.20 -6.82
C LEU A 44 -9.25 -0.95 -5.61
N ALA A 45 -9.59 -2.23 -5.42
CA ALA A 45 -9.06 -3.02 -4.31
C ALA A 45 -7.54 -3.22 -4.45
N TYR A 46 -7.05 -3.54 -5.66
CA TYR A 46 -5.60 -3.61 -5.91
C TYR A 46 -4.90 -2.25 -5.75
N TYR A 47 -5.56 -1.15 -6.07
CA TYR A 47 -5.05 0.18 -5.77
C TYR A 47 -4.92 0.44 -4.27
N CYS A 48 -5.90 0.04 -3.45
CA CYS A 48 -5.81 0.15 -1.99
C CYS A 48 -4.58 -0.59 -1.43
N VAL A 49 -4.24 -1.75 -2.01
CA VAL A 49 -3.02 -2.49 -1.65
C VAL A 49 -1.74 -1.79 -2.11
N SER A 50 -1.82 -0.96 -3.16
CA SER A 50 -0.69 -0.20 -3.69
C SER A 50 -0.36 1.07 -2.88
N ILE A 51 -1.32 1.62 -2.12
CA ILE A 51 -1.17 2.87 -1.33
C ILE A 51 0.00 2.81 -0.33
N PRO A 52 0.17 1.75 0.49
CA PRO A 52 1.33 1.64 1.38
C PRO A 52 2.66 1.79 0.64
N PHE A 53 2.82 1.07 -0.48
CA PHE A 53 4.03 1.13 -1.32
C PHE A 53 4.28 2.54 -1.84
N MET A 54 3.21 3.23 -2.27
CA MET A 54 3.29 4.59 -2.80
C MET A 54 3.80 5.59 -1.75
N GLY A 55 3.31 5.54 -0.51
CA GLY A 55 3.81 6.49 0.48
C GLY A 55 5.14 6.10 1.12
N PHE A 56 5.51 4.80 1.19
CA PHE A 56 6.89 4.43 1.51
C PHE A 56 7.87 4.96 0.46
N ASN A 57 7.51 4.83 -0.82
CA ASN A 57 8.26 5.40 -1.92
C ASN A 57 8.42 6.92 -1.75
N GLY A 58 7.33 7.64 -1.48
CA GLY A 58 7.36 9.10 -1.28
C GLY A 58 8.26 9.55 -0.12
N ILE A 59 8.20 8.87 1.03
CA ILE A 59 9.03 9.22 2.21
C ILE A 59 10.53 8.99 1.91
N LEU A 60 10.87 7.85 1.32
CA LEU A 60 12.25 7.51 0.98
C LEU A 60 12.82 8.43 -0.10
N GLU A 61 12.06 8.73 -1.16
CA GLU A 61 12.50 9.66 -2.20
C GLU A 61 12.65 11.08 -1.64
N GLY A 62 11.74 11.55 -0.79
CA GLY A 62 11.86 12.84 -0.13
C GLY A 62 13.11 12.95 0.74
N PHE A 63 13.45 11.89 1.49
CA PHE A 63 14.70 11.84 2.25
C PHE A 63 15.93 11.93 1.34
N VAL A 64 15.98 11.11 0.28
CA VAL A 64 17.12 11.12 -0.65
C VAL A 64 17.23 12.49 -1.33
N GLN A 65 16.12 13.11 -1.73
CA GLN A 65 16.14 14.45 -2.33
C GLN A 65 16.63 15.55 -1.38
N ALA A 66 16.35 15.43 -0.08
CA ALA A 66 16.78 16.40 0.92
C ALA A 66 18.28 16.29 1.27
N VAL A 67 18.82 15.07 1.25
CA VAL A 67 20.17 14.77 1.78
C VAL A 67 21.20 14.52 0.67
N ALA A 68 20.77 14.05 -0.51
CA ALA A 68 21.71 13.63 -1.54
C ALA A 68 22.30 14.81 -2.33
N PRO A 69 23.63 14.78 -2.61
CA PRO A 69 24.24 15.76 -3.48
C PRO A 69 23.77 15.57 -4.93
N LYS A 70 23.80 16.65 -5.72
CA LYS A 70 23.28 16.69 -7.11
C LYS A 70 23.77 15.53 -7.99
N LYS A 71 25.02 15.08 -7.82
CA LYS A 71 25.61 13.95 -8.56
C LYS A 71 24.86 12.63 -8.33
N GLU A 72 24.48 12.35 -7.09
CA GLU A 72 23.72 11.16 -6.70
C GLU A 72 22.27 11.28 -7.15
N LEU A 73 21.68 12.47 -7.07
CA LEU A 73 20.33 12.73 -7.60
C LEU A 73 20.25 12.51 -9.11
N HIS A 74 21.27 12.93 -9.87
CA HIS A 74 21.38 12.63 -11.31
C HIS A 74 21.57 11.13 -11.59
N TYR A 75 22.31 10.40 -10.75
CA TYR A 75 22.41 8.95 -10.87
C TYR A 75 21.05 8.27 -10.64
N GLN A 76 20.35 8.64 -9.57
CA GLN A 76 19.02 8.15 -9.25
C GLN A 76 18.01 8.49 -10.36
N SER A 77 18.07 9.71 -10.90
CA SER A 77 17.24 10.13 -12.05
C SER A 77 17.50 9.30 -13.31
N ARG A 78 18.75 8.88 -13.57
CA ARG A 78 19.04 7.94 -14.67
C ARG A 78 18.52 6.54 -14.37
N MET A 79 18.61 6.08 -13.13
CA MET A 79 18.00 4.79 -12.73
C MET A 79 16.48 4.80 -12.92
N MET A 80 15.81 5.94 -12.74
CA MET A 80 14.37 6.06 -13.01
C MET A 80 14.00 5.69 -14.46
N ALA A 81 14.86 6.00 -15.43
CA ALA A 81 14.64 5.60 -16.82
C ALA A 81 14.67 4.07 -16.97
N ILE A 82 15.60 3.39 -16.28
CA ILE A 82 15.69 1.92 -16.27
C ILE A 82 14.43 1.32 -15.61
N PHE A 83 13.98 1.90 -14.49
CA PHE A 83 12.75 1.44 -13.83
C PHE A 83 11.52 1.59 -14.71
N TRP A 84 11.47 2.63 -15.56
CA TRP A 84 10.39 2.78 -16.53
C TRP A 84 10.38 1.66 -17.57
N PHE A 85 11.54 1.23 -18.07
CA PHE A 85 11.62 0.07 -18.97
C PHE A 85 11.18 -1.23 -18.27
N ILE A 86 11.60 -1.44 -17.03
CA ILE A 86 11.18 -2.60 -16.23
C ILE A 86 9.67 -2.57 -16.00
N PHE A 87 9.11 -1.40 -15.65
CA PHE A 87 7.67 -1.19 -15.50
C PHE A 87 6.92 -1.54 -16.79
N ALA A 88 7.39 -1.06 -17.93
CA ALA A 88 6.77 -1.34 -19.23
C ALA A 88 6.80 -2.86 -19.54
N ALA A 89 7.92 -3.53 -19.27
CA ALA A 89 8.05 -4.98 -19.44
C ALA A 89 7.11 -5.75 -18.49
N CYS A 90 7.03 -5.37 -17.21
CA CYS A 90 6.10 -5.95 -16.26
C CYS A 90 4.65 -5.77 -16.69
N CYS A 91 4.26 -4.56 -17.11
CA CYS A 91 2.92 -4.31 -17.61
C CYS A 91 2.61 -5.16 -18.83
N PHE A 92 3.55 -5.27 -19.78
CA PHE A 92 3.38 -6.14 -20.94
C PHE A 92 3.15 -7.59 -20.52
N ILE A 93 3.97 -8.13 -19.61
CA ILE A 93 3.85 -9.51 -19.13
C ILE A 93 2.51 -9.72 -18.40
N PHE A 94 2.15 -8.90 -17.42
CA PHE A 94 0.93 -9.10 -16.64
C PHE A 94 -0.36 -8.89 -17.46
N VAL A 95 -0.34 -7.95 -18.40
CA VAL A 95 -1.51 -7.67 -19.24
C VAL A 95 -1.63 -8.71 -20.36
N LYS A 96 -0.56 -9.00 -21.10
CA LYS A 96 -0.61 -9.91 -22.26
C LYS A 96 -0.48 -11.39 -21.93
N VAL A 97 0.41 -11.76 -21.00
CA VAL A 97 0.70 -13.18 -20.69
C VAL A 97 -0.26 -13.71 -19.63
N PHE A 98 -0.46 -12.95 -18.55
CA PHE A 98 -1.34 -13.37 -17.46
C PHE A 98 -2.81 -12.94 -17.64
N HIS A 99 -3.13 -12.21 -18.71
CA HIS A 99 -4.48 -11.71 -19.02
C HIS A 99 -5.15 -10.97 -17.85
N MET A 100 -4.39 -10.30 -17.00
CA MET A 100 -4.88 -9.65 -15.78
C MET A 100 -5.51 -8.27 -16.02
N GLY A 101 -5.53 -7.79 -17.27
CA GLY A 101 -6.11 -6.50 -17.64
C GLY A 101 -5.57 -5.34 -16.80
N ILE A 102 -6.48 -4.52 -16.24
CA ILE A 102 -6.13 -3.36 -15.39
C ILE A 102 -5.35 -3.77 -14.13
N VAL A 103 -5.64 -4.93 -13.55
CA VAL A 103 -4.93 -5.42 -12.35
C VAL A 103 -3.45 -5.62 -12.64
N GLY A 104 -3.11 -6.10 -13.84
CA GLY A 104 -1.71 -6.28 -14.26
C GLY A 104 -0.92 -4.97 -14.33
N ILE A 105 -1.58 -3.88 -14.72
CA ILE A 105 -0.96 -2.54 -14.76
C ILE A 105 -0.68 -2.05 -13.33
N ILE A 106 -1.63 -2.25 -12.40
CA ILE A 106 -1.47 -1.86 -10.99
C ILE A 106 -0.31 -2.62 -10.35
N ILE A 107 -0.25 -3.96 -10.54
CA ILE A 107 0.84 -4.80 -10.02
C ILE A 107 2.18 -4.37 -10.64
N GLY A 108 2.22 -4.07 -11.94
CA GLY A 108 3.41 -3.51 -12.59
C GLY A 108 3.90 -2.23 -11.89
N ASN A 109 2.97 -1.35 -11.52
CA ASN A 109 3.32 -0.12 -10.79
C ASN A 109 3.83 -0.41 -9.37
N MET A 110 3.25 -1.39 -8.67
CA MET A 110 3.75 -1.81 -7.35
C MET A 110 5.20 -2.31 -7.41
N ILE A 111 5.56 -3.05 -8.47
CA ILE A 111 6.94 -3.53 -8.68
C ILE A 111 7.88 -2.36 -8.93
N ASN A 112 7.47 -1.42 -9.81
CA ASN A 112 8.24 -0.20 -10.07
C ASN A 112 8.49 0.60 -8.78
N MET A 113 7.46 0.81 -7.96
CA MET A 113 7.58 1.49 -6.67
C MET A 113 8.49 0.72 -5.69
N SER A 114 8.43 -0.61 -5.68
CA SER A 114 9.28 -1.46 -4.84
C SER A 114 10.76 -1.37 -5.21
N LEU A 115 11.08 -1.36 -6.51
CA LEU A 115 12.45 -1.16 -7.00
C LEU A 115 13.00 0.20 -6.59
N ARG A 116 12.17 1.24 -6.68
CA ARG A 116 12.54 2.59 -6.23
C ARG A 116 12.79 2.66 -4.74
N VAL A 117 11.90 2.08 -3.93
CA VAL A 117 12.07 1.95 -2.47
C VAL A 117 13.39 1.26 -2.17
N TYR A 118 13.70 0.16 -2.85
CA TYR A 118 14.96 -0.57 -2.67
C TYR A 118 16.18 0.31 -2.98
N SER A 119 16.18 1.03 -4.11
CA SER A 119 17.32 1.90 -4.47
C SER A 119 17.50 3.08 -3.52
N CYS A 120 16.41 3.70 -3.05
CA CYS A 120 16.48 4.74 -2.03
C CYS A 120 16.98 4.20 -0.69
N TYR A 121 16.55 2.99 -0.33
CA TYR A 121 16.98 2.32 0.89
C TYR A 121 18.48 1.96 0.86
N GLN A 122 18.98 1.49 -0.29
CA GLN A 122 20.43 1.28 -0.51
C GLN A 122 21.22 2.57 -0.34
N TYR A 123 20.71 3.70 -0.86
CA TYR A 123 21.33 5.01 -0.66
C TYR A 123 21.37 5.39 0.83
N LEU A 124 20.26 5.22 1.53
CA LEU A 124 20.14 5.49 2.96
C LEU A 124 21.17 4.69 3.77
N ILE A 125 21.30 3.38 3.53
CA ILE A 125 22.30 2.54 4.22
C ILE A 125 23.73 3.06 3.96
N ASN A 126 24.04 3.39 2.71
CA ASN A 126 25.37 3.87 2.34
C ASN A 126 25.68 5.26 2.91
N TYR A 127 24.67 6.11 3.09
CA TYR A 127 24.79 7.41 3.72
C TYR A 127 25.17 7.26 5.21
N TYR A 128 24.42 6.49 5.98
CA TYR A 128 24.71 6.26 7.41
C TYR A 128 26.04 5.53 7.62
N LYS A 129 26.40 4.55 6.79
CA LYS A 129 27.72 3.89 6.85
C LYS A 129 28.89 4.85 6.67
N LYS A 130 28.73 5.92 5.87
CA LYS A 130 29.77 6.91 5.62
C LYS A 130 29.85 7.99 6.70
N ALA A 131 28.78 8.18 7.47
CA ALA A 131 28.71 9.23 8.49
C ALA A 131 29.43 8.87 9.81
N GLU A 132 30.00 7.66 9.96
CA GLU A 132 30.59 7.12 11.21
C GLU A 132 29.67 7.11 12.45
N GLU A 133 28.45 7.65 12.35
CA GLU A 133 27.37 7.44 13.31
C GLU A 133 26.88 6.00 13.22
N LYS A 134 27.38 5.15 14.12
CA LYS A 134 26.78 3.87 14.49
C LYS A 134 25.50 4.08 15.34
N GLU A 135 24.65 5.04 14.99
CA GLU A 135 23.28 4.96 15.49
C GLU A 135 22.63 3.74 14.83
N ASP A 136 21.95 2.97 15.67
CA ASP A 136 21.57 1.59 15.41
C ASP A 136 20.76 1.50 14.11
N ILE A 137 21.38 1.03 13.04
CA ILE A 137 20.74 0.86 11.72
C ILE A 137 19.50 -0.07 11.86
N SER A 138 19.43 -0.83 12.96
CA SER A 138 18.28 -1.64 13.37
C SER A 138 17.09 -0.83 13.91
N GLU A 139 17.29 0.35 14.50
CA GLU A 139 16.21 1.29 14.87
C GLU A 139 15.65 2.02 13.65
N ILE A 140 16.49 2.37 12.67
CA ILE A 140 16.09 3.02 11.42
C ILE A 140 15.23 2.10 10.53
N HIS A 141 15.27 0.78 10.76
CA HIS A 141 14.46 -0.17 10.02
C HIS A 141 12.96 0.08 10.33
N PRO A 142 12.18 0.67 9.39
CA PRO A 142 10.78 1.05 9.61
C PRO A 142 9.90 -0.14 9.99
N PHE A 143 10.33 -1.30 9.49
CA PHE A 143 9.69 -2.58 9.70
C PHE A 143 9.85 -3.02 11.17
N ASN A 144 11.03 -2.93 11.77
CA ASN A 144 11.30 -3.61 13.05
C ASN A 144 10.48 -3.12 14.25
N THR A 145 10.00 -1.87 14.23
CA THR A 145 9.23 -1.33 15.38
C THR A 145 7.75 -1.71 15.34
N VAL A 146 7.16 -1.94 14.15
CA VAL A 146 5.73 -2.30 14.03
C VAL A 146 5.54 -3.77 13.62
N THR A 147 6.52 -4.39 12.95
CA THR A 147 6.47 -5.82 12.58
C THR A 147 6.90 -6.78 13.68
N ARG A 148 7.28 -6.29 14.87
CA ARG A 148 7.77 -7.16 15.95
C ARG A 148 6.67 -7.90 16.69
N GLU A 149 5.44 -7.39 16.65
CA GLU A 149 4.29 -8.03 17.29
C GLU A 149 3.48 -8.81 16.26
N PRO A 150 3.65 -10.14 16.15
CA PRO A 150 2.85 -10.97 15.24
C PRO A 150 1.34 -10.89 15.55
N LEU A 151 0.98 -10.50 16.78
CA LEU A 151 -0.40 -10.26 17.20
C LEU A 151 -1.09 -9.18 16.38
N VAL A 152 -0.40 -8.08 16.06
CA VAL A 152 -0.95 -7.00 15.24
C VAL A 152 -1.33 -7.52 13.86
N TRP A 153 -0.46 -8.30 13.23
CA TRP A 153 -0.73 -8.92 11.93
C TRP A 153 -1.89 -9.90 11.98
N ILE A 154 -1.96 -10.75 13.01
CA ILE A 154 -3.06 -11.69 13.21
C ILE A 154 -4.39 -10.94 13.37
N CYS A 155 -4.43 -9.83 14.10
CA CYS A 155 -5.62 -9.00 14.28
C CYS A 155 -6.06 -8.29 12.99
N TYR A 156 -5.12 -7.70 12.23
CA TYR A 156 -5.47 -7.06 10.95
C TYR A 156 -5.94 -8.08 9.90
N ILE A 157 -5.29 -9.24 9.82
CA ILE A 157 -5.68 -10.33 8.91
C ILE A 157 -7.03 -10.91 9.33
N SER A 158 -7.25 -11.17 10.62
CA SER A 158 -8.55 -11.67 11.12
C SER A 158 -9.66 -10.66 10.91
N SER A 159 -9.40 -9.37 11.15
CA SER A 159 -10.34 -8.27 10.87
C SER A 159 -10.69 -8.19 9.38
N TRP A 160 -9.72 -8.38 8.48
CA TRP A 160 -9.99 -8.42 7.04
C TRP A 160 -10.82 -9.63 6.63
N ILE A 161 -10.53 -10.81 7.17
CA ILE A 161 -11.32 -12.03 6.93
C ILE A 161 -12.75 -11.83 7.43
N ILE A 162 -12.93 -11.28 8.63
CA ILE A 162 -14.25 -11.00 9.21
C ILE A 162 -15.00 -10.00 8.33
N CYS A 163 -14.38 -8.89 7.90
CA CYS A 163 -14.98 -7.93 6.98
C CYS A 163 -15.38 -8.57 5.64
N TYR A 164 -14.55 -9.47 5.11
CA TYR A 164 -14.86 -10.20 3.87
C TYR A 164 -16.12 -11.08 4.03
N PHE A 165 -16.23 -11.82 5.14
CA PHE A 165 -17.42 -12.62 5.46
C PHE A 165 -18.66 -11.75 5.71
N ILE A 166 -18.53 -10.64 6.45
CA ILE A 166 -19.65 -9.71 6.70
C ILE A 166 -20.14 -9.12 5.36
N SER A 167 -19.23 -8.76 4.46
CA SER A 167 -19.59 -8.31 3.10
C SER A 167 -20.44 -9.37 2.36
N GLY A 168 -20.08 -10.65 2.49
CA GLY A 168 -20.81 -11.75 1.87
C GLY A 168 -22.19 -12.00 2.48
N ILE A 169 -22.36 -11.73 3.78
CA ILE A 169 -23.63 -11.95 4.51
C ILE A 169 -24.58 -10.76 4.39
N VAL A 170 -24.07 -9.53 4.53
CA VAL A 170 -24.89 -8.31 4.56
C VAL A 170 -25.35 -7.91 3.16
N GLY A 171 -24.55 -8.19 2.13
CA GLY A 171 -24.83 -7.72 0.78
C GLY A 171 -24.65 -6.20 0.64
N TRP A 172 -24.70 -5.70 -0.59
CA TRP A 172 -24.37 -4.32 -0.93
C TRP A 172 -25.51 -3.65 -1.73
N GLU A 173 -26.68 -4.30 -1.77
CA GLU A 173 -27.82 -3.98 -2.62
C GLU A 173 -28.60 -2.76 -2.11
N THR A 174 -28.77 -2.63 -0.79
CA THR A 174 -29.56 -1.56 -0.19
C THR A 174 -28.72 -0.56 0.61
N LEU A 175 -29.18 0.69 0.67
CA LEU A 175 -28.52 1.75 1.44
C LEU A 175 -28.36 1.38 2.93
N LYS A 176 -29.34 0.67 3.50
CA LYS A 176 -29.27 0.15 4.88
C LYS A 176 -28.13 -0.85 5.07
N GLN A 177 -27.96 -1.78 4.14
CA GLN A 177 -26.87 -2.77 4.16
C GLN A 177 -25.49 -2.10 4.06
N LYS A 178 -25.34 -1.09 3.18
CA LYS A 178 -24.10 -0.30 3.07
C LYS A 178 -23.73 0.41 4.36
N ILE A 179 -24.71 1.06 5.01
CA ILE A 179 -24.48 1.78 6.27
C ILE A 179 -24.08 0.82 7.39
N VAL A 180 -24.78 -0.32 7.52
CA VAL A 180 -24.45 -1.36 8.52
C VAL A 180 -23.05 -1.92 8.29
N PHE A 181 -22.68 -2.19 7.04
CA PHE A 181 -21.38 -2.73 6.68
C PHE A 181 -20.24 -1.75 6.98
N VAL A 182 -20.40 -0.47 6.62
CA VAL A 182 -19.43 0.59 6.94
C VAL A 182 -19.29 0.76 8.45
N PHE A 183 -20.40 0.76 9.19
CA PHE A 183 -20.37 0.92 10.64
C PHE A 183 -19.66 -0.26 11.33
N CYS A 184 -19.97 -1.50 10.94
CA CYS A 184 -19.27 -2.69 11.45
C CYS A 184 -17.76 -2.65 11.16
N GLY A 185 -17.36 -2.25 9.95
CA GLY A 185 -15.95 -2.16 9.62
C GLY A 185 -15.22 -1.04 10.36
N ILE A 186 -15.86 0.11 10.64
CA ILE A 186 -15.27 1.17 11.48
C ILE A 186 -15.03 0.67 12.91
N ILE A 187 -15.98 -0.08 13.49
CA ILE A 187 -15.82 -0.66 14.83
C ILE A 187 -14.64 -1.64 14.86
N LEU A 188 -14.56 -2.54 13.87
CA LEU A 188 -13.46 -3.50 13.74
C LEU A 188 -12.10 -2.79 13.58
N ALA A 189 -12.05 -1.71 12.83
CA ALA A 189 -10.87 -0.85 12.66
C ALA A 189 -10.42 -0.24 13.99
N LEU A 190 -11.35 0.40 14.71
CA LEU A 190 -11.05 1.03 16.00
C LEU A 190 -10.55 0.01 17.02
N MET A 191 -11.17 -1.17 17.08
CA MET A 191 -10.72 -2.28 17.94
C MET A 191 -9.32 -2.77 17.55
N SER A 192 -9.03 -2.91 16.26
CA SER A 192 -7.71 -3.31 15.76
C SER A 192 -6.62 -2.28 16.11
N THR A 193 -6.94 -0.98 16.13
CA THR A 193 -5.98 0.06 16.55
C THR A 193 -5.85 0.23 18.04
N ALA A 194 -6.88 -0.07 18.82
CA ALA A 194 -6.83 0.03 20.27
C ALA A 194 -5.83 -0.97 20.89
N ILE A 195 -5.48 -2.03 20.16
CA ILE A 195 -4.46 -3.03 20.56
C ILE A 195 -3.03 -2.51 20.30
N LEU A 196 -2.88 -1.47 19.47
CA LEU A 196 -1.59 -0.90 19.07
C LEU A 196 -1.07 0.17 20.05
N TYR A 197 -1.87 0.53 21.06
CA TYR A 197 -1.59 1.51 22.11
C TYR A 197 -1.64 0.85 23.48
#